data_AF-C7PVM7-F1
#
_entry.id   AF-C7PVM7-F1
#
_cell.length_a   1.000
_cell.length_b   1.000
_cell.length_c   1.000
_cell.angle_alpha   90.00
_cell.angle_beta   90.00
_cell.angle_gamma   90.00
#
_symmetry.space_group_name_H-M   'P 1'
#
loop_
_entity.id
_entity.type
_entity.pdbx_description
1 polymer ?
#
loop_
_entity_poly.entity_id
_entity_poly.type
_entity_poly.pdbx_seq_one_letter_code
_entity_poly.pdbx_strand_id
1 'polypeptide(L)'
;MSLFPIRRRIPEHAPSRRPGPRLRALLGAVALTLTAFGAVGVVAAQQASAAGTSSLPTCPFWTNVTPPPRTDTPWVPPLQTAQPVNFSSRLAAPGGVTGTLTGSQVDISFNRVAGAQAYRVWRNGQAIAWVSDWGQPALTAVDNAPCQNAYYTFEAMSDQSGADSSLGQMSSPYQLNSDGAVVPWQIPVGSTVTMMVTSYNDGGMTASGYNSQLGVCAVDPRVIPWGTYFTVPGYGTCYAADIGTWIQNDTVDVWLPGSQANGWGVQHRTVTIIANPFGGPTPPPSSSPSSSPTSSPSSPPGGCTTAAWNSATAYTGGQTVSYGGHTWTAKWWTQGDVPGANSQNVWTDDGPC
;
A
#
# COMPACT_ATOMS: atom_id res chain seq x y z
N MET A 1 -23.31 -28.87 18.48
CA MET A 1 -22.37 -29.66 19.32
C MET A 1 -21.03 -28.96 19.29
N SER A 2 -20.46 -28.60 20.44
CA SER A 2 -19.13 -27.96 20.52
C SER A 2 -18.20 -28.81 21.38
N LEU A 3 -17.01 -29.11 20.87
CA LEU A 3 -15.97 -29.88 21.57
C LEU A 3 -14.71 -29.03 21.72
N PHE A 4 -14.30 -28.83 22.97
CA PHE A 4 -12.97 -28.34 23.35
C PHE A 4 -11.91 -29.41 23.09
N PRO A 5 -10.62 -29.02 23.00
CA PRO A 5 -9.66 -29.41 24.05
C PRO A 5 -8.85 -28.20 24.56
N ILE A 6 -8.80 -27.94 25.87
CA ILE A 6 -7.86 -28.52 26.84
C ILE A 6 -6.38 -28.28 26.46
N ARG A 7 -5.73 -27.33 27.16
CA ARG A 7 -4.27 -27.35 27.41
C ARG A 7 -4.02 -27.53 28.91
N ARG A 8 -3.26 -28.56 29.28
CA ARG A 8 -2.67 -28.70 30.64
C ARG A 8 -1.37 -27.87 30.74
N ARG A 9 -0.92 -27.62 31.96
CA ARG A 9 0.22 -26.74 32.33
C ARG A 9 1.12 -27.48 33.36
N ILE A 10 2.36 -26.99 33.56
CA ILE A 10 3.28 -27.24 34.72
C ILE A 10 4.12 -28.56 34.64
N PRO A 11 5.40 -28.65 35.12
CA PRO A 11 6.44 -27.63 35.45
C PRO A 11 7.85 -27.84 34.81
N GLU A 12 8.70 -26.82 35.03
CA GLU A 12 10.17 -26.79 35.26
C GLU A 12 11.05 -28.05 35.13
N HIS A 13 12.25 -27.87 34.53
CA HIS A 13 13.54 -28.13 35.24
C HIS A 13 14.74 -27.45 34.55
N ALA A 14 15.63 -26.87 35.34
CA ALA A 14 16.99 -26.48 34.96
C ALA A 14 17.97 -27.12 35.95
N PRO A 15 19.23 -27.40 35.54
CA PRO A 15 20.30 -26.90 36.39
C PRO A 15 21.57 -26.40 35.65
N SER A 16 22.12 -25.34 36.25
CA SER A 16 23.48 -24.82 36.20
C SER A 16 24.62 -25.82 35.93
N ARG A 17 25.66 -25.36 35.18
CA ARG A 17 27.05 -25.35 35.67
C ARG A 17 27.92 -24.28 34.97
N ARG A 18 28.91 -23.77 35.71
CA ARG A 18 29.78 -22.60 35.39
C ARG A 18 31.23 -23.06 35.02
N PRO A 19 32.18 -22.16 34.68
CA PRO A 19 33.22 -22.42 33.67
C PRO A 19 34.58 -22.92 34.22
N GLY A 20 35.52 -23.22 33.31
CA GLY A 20 36.93 -23.46 33.60
C GLY A 20 37.84 -22.96 32.45
N PRO A 21 39.01 -22.34 32.74
CA PRO A 21 39.86 -21.67 31.75
C PRO A 21 41.02 -22.55 31.25
N ARG A 22 41.59 -22.22 30.08
CA ARG A 22 43.01 -22.50 29.76
C ARG A 22 43.69 -21.31 29.09
N LEU A 23 45.00 -21.25 29.24
CA LEU A 23 45.80 -20.04 29.30
C LEU A 23 47.05 -20.18 28.42
N ARG A 24 47.45 -19.08 27.75
CA ARG A 24 48.79 -18.80 27.16
C ARG A 24 49.34 -19.73 26.06
N ALA A 25 49.69 -19.10 24.96
CA ALA A 25 51.09 -19.06 24.53
C ALA A 25 51.43 -17.62 24.07
N LEU A 26 52.40 -16.97 24.72
CA LEU A 26 53.07 -15.80 24.15
C LEU A 26 54.25 -16.30 23.32
N LEU A 27 54.42 -15.76 22.12
CA LEU A 27 55.71 -15.73 21.42
C LEU A 27 55.86 -14.31 20.86
N GLY A 28 56.82 -13.57 21.40
CA GLY A 28 57.16 -12.24 20.90
C GLY A 28 58.10 -12.35 19.71
N ALA A 29 57.90 -11.50 18.71
CA ALA A 29 58.87 -11.24 17.65
C ALA A 29 59.15 -9.74 17.57
N VAL A 30 60.44 -9.41 17.46
CA VAL A 30 61.01 -8.07 17.53
C VAL A 30 60.47 -7.15 16.43
N ALA A 31 60.29 -5.87 16.77
CA ALA A 31 59.87 -4.84 15.83
C ALA A 31 60.94 -4.57 14.76
N LEU A 32 60.53 -4.53 13.50
CA LEU A 32 61.31 -3.95 12.40
C LEU A 32 60.52 -2.76 11.84
N THR A 33 60.94 -1.55 12.19
CA THR A 33 60.30 -0.31 11.75
C THR A 33 60.68 0.01 10.30
N LEU A 34 59.87 -0.44 9.34
CA LEU A 34 59.80 0.20 8.02
C LEU A 34 58.70 1.27 8.04
N THR A 35 59.09 2.52 7.80
CA THR A 35 58.17 3.62 7.51
C THR A 35 57.58 3.44 6.10
N ALA A 36 56.53 2.63 5.99
CA ALA A 36 55.70 2.59 4.80
C ALA A 36 54.83 3.86 4.75
N PHE A 37 55.06 4.72 3.74
CA PHE A 37 54.14 5.81 3.45
C PHE A 37 52.77 5.25 3.13
N GLY A 38 51.74 5.73 3.83
CA GLY A 38 50.38 5.22 3.71
C GLY A 38 49.79 5.54 2.34
N ALA A 39 49.74 4.55 1.46
CA ALA A 39 48.67 4.48 0.47
C ALA A 39 47.38 4.18 1.23
N VAL A 40 46.62 5.23 1.55
CA VAL A 40 45.21 5.08 1.94
C VAL A 40 44.49 4.55 0.71
N GLY A 41 44.46 3.22 0.60
CA GLY A 41 43.61 2.55 -0.37
C GLY A 41 42.18 2.95 -0.07
N VAL A 42 41.65 3.87 -0.88
CA VAL A 42 40.23 4.16 -0.89
C VAL A 42 39.57 2.90 -1.39
N VAL A 43 39.17 2.05 -0.44
CA VAL A 43 38.18 1.01 -0.70
C VAL A 43 36.93 1.78 -1.06
N ALA A 44 36.76 2.02 -2.36
CA ALA A 44 35.51 2.47 -2.90
C ALA A 44 34.51 1.39 -2.47
N ALA A 45 33.70 1.71 -1.46
CA ALA A 45 32.55 0.89 -1.15
C ALA A 45 31.79 0.78 -2.46
N GLN A 46 31.72 -0.43 -3.02
CA GLN A 46 30.76 -0.69 -4.08
C GLN A 46 29.42 -0.30 -3.48
N GLN A 47 28.89 0.84 -3.92
CA GLN A 47 27.50 1.15 -3.71
C GLN A 47 26.76 -0.05 -4.27
N ALA A 48 26.14 -0.83 -3.40
CA ALA A 48 25.16 -1.81 -3.83
C ALA A 48 24.15 -1.00 -4.63
N SER A 49 24.19 -1.15 -5.95
CA SER A 49 23.28 -0.48 -6.85
C SER A 49 21.89 -0.76 -6.33
N ALA A 50 21.16 0.29 -5.91
CA ALA A 50 19.84 0.16 -5.32
C ALA A 50 19.04 -0.79 -6.21
N ALA A 51 18.62 -1.92 -5.64
CA ALA A 51 17.99 -2.96 -6.43
C ALA A 51 16.64 -2.40 -6.88
N GLY A 52 16.54 -1.98 -8.14
CA GLY A 52 15.30 -1.47 -8.70
C GLY A 52 14.20 -2.53 -8.54
N THR A 53 12.99 -2.09 -8.25
CA THR A 53 11.88 -3.02 -7.95
C THR A 53 11.49 -3.90 -9.14
N SER A 54 11.99 -3.63 -10.34
CA SER A 54 11.88 -4.50 -11.53
C SER A 54 12.32 -5.96 -11.30
N SER A 55 13.17 -6.22 -10.30
CA SER A 55 13.60 -7.57 -9.89
C SER A 55 12.60 -8.30 -8.97
N LEU A 56 11.64 -7.58 -8.37
CA LEU A 56 10.61 -8.15 -7.50
C LEU A 56 9.45 -8.75 -8.31
N PRO A 57 8.69 -9.70 -7.75
CA PRO A 57 7.45 -10.15 -8.36
C PRO A 57 6.39 -9.04 -8.40
N THR A 58 5.46 -9.10 -9.35
CA THR A 58 4.19 -8.35 -9.29
C THR A 58 3.44 -8.72 -8.02
N CYS A 59 2.81 -7.75 -7.35
CA CYS A 59 2.09 -8.03 -6.10
C CYS A 59 0.95 -9.05 -6.27
N PRO A 60 1.07 -10.26 -5.69
CA PRO A 60 0.01 -11.25 -5.77
C PRO A 60 -1.20 -10.78 -4.96
N PHE A 61 -2.38 -11.27 -5.31
CA PHE A 61 -3.47 -11.26 -4.35
C PHE A 61 -3.12 -12.21 -3.20
N TRP A 62 -3.64 -11.94 -2.00
CA TRP A 62 -3.26 -12.69 -0.80
C TRP A 62 -3.81 -14.13 -0.77
N THR A 63 -4.76 -14.45 -1.65
CA THR A 63 -5.15 -15.84 -1.96
C THR A 63 -4.98 -16.13 -3.44
N ASN A 64 -4.93 -17.43 -3.76
CA ASN A 64 -5.02 -17.95 -5.13
C ASN A 64 -6.46 -18.39 -5.50
N VAL A 65 -7.47 -18.05 -4.69
CA VAL A 65 -8.86 -18.42 -4.95
C VAL A 65 -9.37 -17.60 -6.13
N THR A 66 -9.89 -18.26 -7.17
CA THR A 66 -10.63 -17.56 -8.22
C THR A 66 -12.09 -17.39 -7.76
N PRO A 67 -12.63 -16.17 -7.65
CA PRO A 67 -14.05 -15.97 -7.35
C PRO A 67 -14.92 -16.56 -8.47
N PRO A 68 -16.12 -17.08 -8.18
CA PRO A 68 -17.06 -17.43 -9.23
C PRO A 68 -17.44 -16.18 -10.04
N PRO A 69 -17.81 -16.30 -11.32
CA PRO A 69 -18.34 -15.19 -12.10
C PRO A 69 -19.54 -14.55 -11.38
N ARG A 70 -19.48 -13.22 -11.21
CA ARG A 70 -20.57 -12.41 -10.63
C ARG A 70 -21.08 -11.47 -11.70
N THR A 71 -22.40 -11.51 -11.93
CA THR A 71 -23.12 -10.54 -12.78
C THR A 71 -23.91 -9.60 -11.89
N ASP A 72 -24.33 -8.44 -12.41
CA ASP A 72 -25.24 -7.56 -11.69
C ASP A 72 -26.52 -8.32 -11.27
N THR A 73 -27.02 -8.00 -10.07
CA THR A 73 -28.26 -8.56 -9.52
C THR A 73 -29.20 -7.42 -9.07
N PRO A 74 -30.48 -7.70 -8.77
CA PRO A 74 -31.41 -6.65 -8.34
C PRO A 74 -30.92 -5.91 -7.09
N TRP A 75 -31.05 -4.57 -7.12
CA TRP A 75 -30.66 -3.68 -6.03
C TRP A 75 -31.88 -3.07 -5.35
N VAL A 76 -31.84 -3.07 -4.02
CA VAL A 76 -32.74 -2.37 -3.11
C VAL A 76 -31.90 -1.34 -2.35
N PRO A 77 -32.30 -0.05 -2.33
CA PRO A 77 -31.58 0.96 -1.55
C PRO A 77 -31.46 0.59 -0.06
N PRO A 78 -30.28 0.74 0.56
CA PRO A 78 -30.12 0.66 2.01
C PRO A 78 -31.05 1.64 2.74
N LEU A 79 -31.47 1.28 3.95
CA LEU A 79 -32.33 2.14 4.78
C LEU A 79 -31.59 3.36 5.34
N GLN A 80 -30.26 3.32 5.33
CA GLN A 80 -29.39 4.39 5.78
C GLN A 80 -28.10 4.43 4.95
N THR A 81 -27.53 5.62 4.74
CA THR A 81 -26.24 5.80 4.09
C THR A 81 -25.10 5.83 5.09
N ALA A 82 -23.95 5.29 4.70
CA ALA A 82 -22.71 5.34 5.46
C ALA A 82 -22.20 6.78 5.55
N GLN A 83 -22.17 7.30 6.78
CA GLN A 83 -21.40 8.50 7.10
C GLN A 83 -19.91 8.13 7.18
N PRO A 84 -18.98 9.08 6.96
CA PRO A 84 -17.56 8.81 7.12
C PRO A 84 -17.25 8.31 8.54
N VAL A 85 -16.52 7.19 8.65
CA VAL A 85 -16.12 6.62 9.94
C VAL A 85 -15.06 7.52 10.58
N ASN A 86 -15.31 8.00 11.80
CA ASN A 86 -14.39 8.93 12.46
C ASN A 86 -13.43 8.21 13.42
N PHE A 87 -12.15 8.21 13.09
CA PHE A 87 -11.08 7.68 13.93
C PHE A 87 -10.17 8.76 14.56
N SER A 88 -10.48 10.06 14.39
CA SER A 88 -9.57 11.15 14.81
C SER A 88 -9.31 11.25 16.33
N SER A 89 -10.15 10.60 17.15
CA SER A 89 -9.96 10.46 18.59
C SER A 89 -9.00 9.33 19.01
N ARG A 90 -8.63 8.44 18.08
CA ARG A 90 -7.66 7.35 18.30
C ARG A 90 -6.23 7.88 18.12
N LEU A 91 -5.23 7.12 18.59
CA LEU A 91 -3.81 7.47 18.42
C LEU A 91 -3.50 7.82 16.96
N ALA A 92 -2.70 8.86 16.73
CA ALA A 92 -2.29 9.21 15.38
C ALA A 92 -1.46 8.08 14.73
N ALA A 93 -1.54 7.99 13.40
CA ALA A 93 -0.71 7.05 12.65
C ALA A 93 0.79 7.40 12.76
N PRO A 94 1.72 6.42 12.70
CA PRO A 94 3.15 6.69 12.65
C PRO A 94 3.55 7.57 11.47
N GLY A 95 4.28 8.66 11.76
CA GLY A 95 4.90 9.53 10.77
C GLY A 95 6.38 9.19 10.55
N GLY A 96 7.04 9.94 9.67
CA GLY A 96 8.48 9.77 9.41
C GLY A 96 8.86 8.39 8.86
N VAL A 97 7.91 7.70 8.22
CA VAL A 97 8.16 6.40 7.59
C VAL A 97 9.17 6.59 6.46
N THR A 98 10.23 5.79 6.51
CA THR A 98 11.22 5.66 5.45
C THR A 98 11.56 4.19 5.30
N GLY A 99 12.01 3.78 4.11
CA GLY A 99 12.45 2.39 3.91
C GLY A 99 13.19 2.21 2.60
N THR A 100 13.98 1.15 2.52
CA THR A 100 14.85 0.85 1.38
C THR A 100 14.85 -0.64 1.07
N LEU A 101 14.76 -0.99 -0.22
CA LEU A 101 14.91 -2.34 -0.75
C LEU A 101 16.39 -2.74 -0.73
N THR A 102 16.73 -3.63 0.18
CA THR A 102 18.07 -4.22 0.33
C THR A 102 18.02 -5.68 -0.12
N GLY A 103 18.50 -5.96 -1.33
CA GLY A 103 18.43 -7.29 -1.93
C GLY A 103 16.99 -7.70 -2.22
N SER A 104 16.44 -8.63 -1.43
CA SER A 104 15.06 -9.13 -1.56
C SER A 104 14.16 -8.76 -0.37
N GLN A 105 14.55 -7.78 0.45
CA GLN A 105 13.80 -7.34 1.63
C GLN A 105 13.69 -5.82 1.66
N VAL A 106 12.61 -5.28 2.22
CA VAL A 106 12.50 -3.83 2.48
C VAL A 106 12.64 -3.59 3.97
N ASP A 107 13.72 -2.93 4.36
CA ASP A 107 13.94 -2.43 5.71
C ASP A 107 13.19 -1.11 5.86
N ILE A 108 12.29 -1.03 6.83
CA ILE A 108 11.43 0.14 7.09
C ILE A 108 11.70 0.66 8.50
N SER A 109 11.78 1.98 8.65
CA SER A 109 11.81 2.69 9.93
C SER A 109 10.70 3.73 10.02
N PHE A 110 10.24 4.05 11.23
CA PHE A 110 9.16 5.02 11.46
C PHE A 110 9.22 5.64 12.86
N ASN A 111 8.56 6.79 13.03
CA ASN A 111 8.58 7.52 14.29
C ASN A 111 7.63 6.92 15.33
N ARG A 112 8.06 6.99 16.59
CA ARG A 112 7.28 6.65 17.78
C ARG A 112 6.09 7.60 17.96
N VAL A 113 4.93 7.04 18.32
CA VAL A 113 3.71 7.80 18.64
C VAL A 113 3.54 7.86 20.16
N ALA A 114 3.24 9.05 20.69
CA ALA A 114 3.02 9.22 22.12
C ALA A 114 1.79 8.43 22.60
N GLY A 115 1.94 7.65 23.66
CA GLY A 115 0.88 6.78 24.20
C GLY A 115 0.74 5.42 23.50
N ALA A 116 1.54 5.12 22.48
CA ALA A 116 1.56 3.80 21.86
C ALA A 116 2.41 2.79 22.67
N GLN A 117 1.96 1.53 22.70
CA GLN A 117 2.66 0.38 23.28
C GLN A 117 3.05 -0.67 22.24
N ALA A 118 2.47 -0.62 21.04
CA ALA A 118 2.86 -1.44 19.91
C ALA A 118 2.44 -0.79 18.59
N TYR A 119 2.90 -1.36 17.48
CA TYR A 119 2.58 -0.91 16.12
C TYR A 119 2.31 -2.11 15.22
N ARG A 120 1.47 -1.91 14.21
CA ARG A 120 1.22 -2.87 13.15
C ARG A 120 1.64 -2.28 11.81
N VAL A 121 2.22 -3.12 10.97
CA VAL A 121 2.60 -2.78 9.60
C VAL A 121 2.06 -3.84 8.67
N TRP A 122 1.40 -3.40 7.60
CA TRP A 122 0.87 -4.26 6.55
C TRP A 122 1.47 -3.89 5.20
N ARG A 123 1.51 -4.88 4.30
CA ARG A 123 1.77 -4.75 2.86
C ARG A 123 0.54 -5.22 2.11
N ASN A 124 -0.12 -4.34 1.37
CA ASN A 124 -1.37 -4.63 0.64
C ASN A 124 -2.41 -5.37 1.52
N GLY A 125 -2.62 -4.90 2.76
CA GLY A 125 -3.52 -5.53 3.75
C GLY A 125 -3.00 -6.82 4.41
N GLN A 126 -1.85 -7.35 4.01
CA GLN A 126 -1.21 -8.50 4.67
C GLN A 126 -0.28 -8.03 5.79
N ALA A 127 -0.46 -8.53 7.01
CA ALA A 127 0.41 -8.16 8.13
C ALA A 127 1.85 -8.64 7.88
N ILE A 128 2.82 -7.71 7.93
CA ILE A 128 4.24 -8.02 7.78
C ILE A 128 5.03 -7.83 9.08
N ALA A 129 4.57 -6.97 10.00
CA ALA A 129 5.22 -6.78 11.29
C ALA A 129 4.22 -6.43 12.41
N TRP A 130 4.55 -6.95 13.59
CA TRP A 130 4.04 -6.47 14.88
C TRP A 130 5.24 -5.98 15.69
N VAL A 131 5.25 -4.71 16.08
CA VAL A 131 6.40 -4.08 16.73
C VAL A 131 5.98 -3.64 18.13
N SER A 132 6.30 -4.42 19.16
CA SER A 132 6.10 -4.00 20.55
C SER A 132 7.04 -2.87 20.93
N ASP A 133 6.53 -1.87 21.65
CA ASP A 133 7.32 -0.74 22.13
C ASP A 133 7.77 -0.94 23.58
N TRP A 134 9.08 -1.01 23.78
CA TRP A 134 9.75 -1.14 25.08
C TRP A 134 10.73 0.00 25.37
N GLY A 135 10.70 1.07 24.56
CA GLY A 135 11.65 2.18 24.66
C GLY A 135 12.89 2.06 23.77
N GLN A 136 12.85 1.20 22.73
CA GLN A 136 13.93 1.05 21.76
C GLN A 136 14.26 2.37 21.03
N PRO A 137 15.55 2.59 20.65
CA PRO A 137 16.00 3.84 20.04
C PRO A 137 15.47 4.08 18.62
N ALA A 138 15.03 3.02 17.92
CA ALA A 138 14.40 3.10 16.60
C ALA A 138 13.30 2.05 16.50
N LEU A 139 12.20 2.38 15.82
CA LEU A 139 11.16 1.43 15.45
C LEU A 139 11.40 0.98 14.01
N THR A 140 11.42 -0.33 13.79
CA THR A 140 11.67 -0.91 12.47
C THR A 140 10.70 -2.05 12.16
N ALA A 141 10.45 -2.26 10.87
CA ALA A 141 9.73 -3.39 10.31
C ALA A 141 10.49 -3.90 9.08
N VAL A 142 10.42 -5.20 8.81
CA VAL A 142 11.10 -5.81 7.65
C VAL A 142 10.06 -6.54 6.79
N ASP A 143 9.90 -6.09 5.55
CA ASP A 143 9.17 -6.84 4.55
C ASP A 143 10.07 -7.90 3.94
N ASN A 144 9.79 -9.17 4.25
CA ASN A 144 10.58 -10.31 3.81
C ASN A 144 10.14 -10.85 2.43
N ALA A 145 9.06 -10.32 1.85
CA ALA A 145 8.54 -10.74 0.54
C ALA A 145 7.94 -9.55 -0.24
N PRO A 146 8.72 -8.47 -0.47
CA PRO A 146 8.23 -7.27 -1.16
C PRO A 146 7.88 -7.57 -2.61
N CYS A 147 7.03 -6.72 -3.17
CA CYS A 147 6.54 -6.84 -4.53
C CYS A 147 6.46 -5.46 -5.21
N GLN A 148 6.43 -5.46 -6.55
CA GLN A 148 6.41 -4.21 -7.34
C GLN A 148 5.22 -3.32 -6.96
N ASN A 149 5.49 -2.04 -6.69
CA ASN A 149 4.49 -1.03 -6.32
C ASN A 149 3.67 -1.38 -5.07
N ALA A 150 4.23 -2.18 -4.16
CA ALA A 150 3.57 -2.54 -2.91
C ALA A 150 3.19 -1.31 -2.06
N TYR A 151 2.01 -1.35 -1.46
CA TYR A 151 1.55 -0.34 -0.52
C TYR A 151 1.73 -0.81 0.91
N TYR A 152 2.43 -0.01 1.71
CA TYR A 152 2.58 -0.18 3.14
C TYR A 152 1.64 0.73 3.91
N THR A 153 1.09 0.21 4.99
CA THR A 153 0.21 0.96 5.88
C THR A 153 0.61 0.70 7.33
N PHE A 154 0.49 1.71 8.18
CA PHE A 154 1.02 1.73 9.55
C PHE A 154 -0.06 2.12 10.55
N GLU A 155 -0.03 1.53 11.72
CA GLU A 155 -0.93 1.87 12.84
C GLU A 155 -0.17 1.81 14.16
N ALA A 156 -0.46 2.76 15.05
CA ALA A 156 -0.02 2.74 16.43
C ALA A 156 -1.14 2.22 17.33
N MET A 157 -0.82 1.39 18.32
CA MET A 157 -1.80 0.80 19.24
C MET A 157 -1.51 1.23 20.68
N SER A 158 -2.56 1.55 21.43
CA SER A 158 -2.47 2.04 22.82
C SER A 158 -2.15 0.94 23.83
N ASP A 159 -2.34 -0.33 23.45
CA ASP A 159 -1.90 -1.53 24.17
C ASP A 159 -1.50 -2.64 23.18
N GLN A 160 -1.22 -3.85 23.67
CA GLN A 160 -0.79 -5.00 22.85
C GLN A 160 -1.89 -6.06 22.65
N SER A 161 -3.17 -5.74 22.88
CA SER A 161 -4.29 -6.68 22.74
C SER A 161 -4.70 -6.93 21.29
N GLY A 162 -4.51 -5.93 20.42
CA GLY A 162 -5.02 -5.97 19.04
C GLY A 162 -6.54 -5.86 18.93
N ALA A 163 -7.25 -5.55 20.01
CA ALA A 163 -8.68 -5.28 19.98
C ALA A 163 -8.96 -3.91 19.34
N ASP A 164 -10.11 -3.71 18.68
CA ASP A 164 -10.49 -2.45 18.03
C ASP A 164 -10.29 -1.20 18.90
N SER A 165 -10.57 -1.27 20.20
CA SER A 165 -10.38 -0.16 21.15
C SER A 165 -8.91 0.21 21.41
N SER A 166 -7.98 -0.70 21.13
CA SER A 166 -6.53 -0.47 21.22
C SER A 166 -5.94 0.14 19.95
N LEU A 167 -6.64 0.01 18.81
CA LEU A 167 -6.13 0.40 17.51
C LEU A 167 -6.17 1.91 17.32
N GLY A 168 -5.14 2.45 16.68
CA GLY A 168 -5.02 3.86 16.36
C GLY A 168 -5.81 4.27 15.11
N GLN A 169 -5.35 5.35 14.51
CA GLN A 169 -5.64 5.72 13.13
C GLN A 169 -4.64 4.99 12.23
N MET A 170 -5.15 4.39 11.16
CA MET A 170 -4.31 3.86 10.10
C MET A 170 -3.73 5.00 9.26
N SER A 171 -2.47 4.86 8.85
CA SER A 171 -1.76 5.86 8.04
C SER A 171 -2.39 6.02 6.66
N SER A 172 -2.13 7.16 6.02
CA SER A 172 -2.11 7.18 4.55
C SER A 172 -1.11 6.13 4.03
N PRO A 173 -1.37 5.50 2.88
CA PRO A 173 -0.46 4.51 2.32
C PRO A 173 0.91 5.10 1.99
N TYR A 174 1.94 4.26 2.04
CA TYR A 174 3.27 4.52 1.50
C TYR A 174 3.52 3.51 0.38
N GLN A 175 4.20 3.89 -0.69
CA GLN A 175 4.48 2.99 -1.82
C GLN A 175 5.96 2.63 -1.86
N LEU A 176 6.27 1.37 -2.18
CA LEU A 176 7.59 0.97 -2.66
C LEU A 176 7.74 1.44 -4.12
N ASN A 177 8.49 2.52 -4.35
CA ASN A 177 8.64 3.11 -5.67
C ASN A 177 9.58 2.29 -6.59
N SER A 178 9.77 2.72 -7.84
CA SER A 178 10.69 2.09 -8.81
C SER A 178 12.11 1.91 -8.28
N ASP A 179 12.57 2.87 -7.49
CA ASP A 179 13.95 3.03 -7.02
C ASP A 179 14.22 2.21 -5.74
N GLY A 180 13.21 1.49 -5.25
CA GLY A 180 13.29 0.70 -4.03
C GLY A 180 13.10 1.49 -2.73
N ALA A 181 12.65 2.74 -2.80
CA ALA A 181 12.37 3.57 -1.62
C ALA A 181 10.90 3.47 -1.19
N VAL A 182 10.66 3.43 0.12
CA VAL A 182 9.30 3.57 0.69
C VAL A 182 9.01 5.06 0.84
N VAL A 183 8.05 5.56 0.06
CA VAL A 183 7.70 6.99 -0.02
C VAL A 183 6.21 7.23 0.28
N PRO A 184 5.81 8.40 0.81
CA PRO A 184 4.40 8.72 1.00
C PRO A 184 3.63 8.66 -0.33
N TRP A 185 2.43 8.08 -0.31
CA TRP A 185 1.60 7.92 -1.50
C TRP A 185 0.13 8.15 -1.17
N GLN A 186 -0.66 8.53 -2.18
CA GLN A 186 -2.12 8.58 -2.09
C GLN A 186 -2.70 8.50 -3.50
N ILE A 187 -3.87 7.90 -3.66
CA ILE A 187 -4.66 8.11 -4.88
C ILE A 187 -5.09 9.58 -4.87
N PRO A 188 -4.95 10.34 -5.98
CA PRO A 188 -5.41 11.72 -6.03
C PRO A 188 -6.89 11.86 -5.66
N VAL A 189 -7.20 12.86 -4.83
CA VAL A 189 -8.58 13.17 -4.46
C VAL A 189 -9.38 13.55 -5.71
N GLY A 190 -10.58 13.00 -5.86
CA GLY A 190 -11.41 13.15 -7.06
C GLY A 190 -11.13 12.09 -8.14
N SER A 191 -10.10 11.25 -8.02
CA SER A 191 -9.95 10.08 -8.89
C SER A 191 -11.17 9.18 -8.79
N THR A 192 -11.62 8.68 -9.93
CA THR A 192 -12.75 7.76 -10.03
C THR A 192 -12.32 6.41 -10.61
N VAL A 193 -13.00 5.36 -10.18
CA VAL A 193 -12.80 4.01 -10.71
C VAL A 193 -14.13 3.25 -10.68
N THR A 194 -14.42 2.52 -11.75
CA THR A 194 -15.62 1.66 -11.78
C THR A 194 -15.28 0.36 -11.08
N MET A 195 -16.05 0.04 -10.03
CA MET A 195 -15.87 -1.15 -9.22
C MET A 195 -17.13 -2.01 -9.26
N MET A 196 -16.96 -3.32 -9.23
CA MET A 196 -18.01 -4.24 -8.79
C MET A 196 -18.16 -4.10 -7.27
N VAL A 197 -19.30 -3.56 -6.84
CA VAL A 197 -19.63 -3.37 -5.43
C VAL A 197 -20.61 -4.43 -4.98
N THR A 198 -20.16 -5.33 -4.11
CA THR A 198 -20.98 -6.27 -3.36
C THR A 198 -21.18 -5.79 -1.92
N SER A 199 -21.87 -6.58 -1.08
CA SER A 199 -21.97 -6.29 0.34
C SER A 199 -21.88 -7.52 1.22
N TYR A 200 -21.42 -7.32 2.44
CA TYR A 200 -21.40 -8.30 3.53
C TYR A 200 -22.14 -7.75 4.77
N ASN A 201 -22.51 -8.64 5.68
CA ASN A 201 -23.19 -8.32 6.94
C ASN A 201 -22.63 -9.02 8.17
N ASP A 202 -21.52 -9.76 8.01
CA ASP A 202 -20.86 -10.45 9.12
C ASP A 202 -20.45 -9.45 10.20
N GLY A 203 -20.68 -9.83 11.46
CA GLY A 203 -20.30 -9.05 12.63
C GLY A 203 -18.99 -9.57 13.23
N GLY A 204 -18.10 -8.67 13.59
CA GLY A 204 -16.86 -9.00 14.29
C GLY A 204 -15.72 -8.09 13.90
N MET A 205 -14.54 -8.68 13.77
CA MET A 205 -13.30 -7.97 13.50
C MET A 205 -12.89 -8.14 12.03
N THR A 206 -12.69 -7.01 11.34
CA THR A 206 -12.11 -6.95 9.99
C THR A 206 -10.66 -7.42 9.98
N ALA A 207 -10.09 -7.68 8.80
CA ALA A 207 -8.68 -8.06 8.66
C ALA A 207 -7.69 -6.99 9.17
N SER A 208 -8.06 -5.71 9.14
CA SER A 208 -7.26 -4.66 9.79
C SER A 208 -7.32 -4.73 11.31
N GLY A 209 -8.37 -5.31 11.90
CA GLY A 209 -8.61 -5.32 13.35
C GLY A 209 -9.68 -4.35 13.81
N TYR A 210 -10.17 -3.45 12.95
CA TYR A 210 -11.33 -2.62 13.29
C TYR A 210 -12.60 -3.48 13.36
N ASN A 211 -13.58 -3.04 14.15
CA ASN A 211 -14.90 -3.65 14.13
C ASN A 211 -15.61 -3.43 12.78
N SER A 212 -16.26 -4.47 12.26
CA SER A 212 -17.14 -4.43 11.10
C SER A 212 -18.32 -3.49 11.38
N GLN A 213 -18.50 -2.45 10.57
CA GLN A 213 -19.57 -1.46 10.75
C GLN A 213 -19.84 -0.71 9.45
N LEU A 214 -20.98 -0.01 9.41
CA LEU A 214 -21.35 0.84 8.29
C LEU A 214 -20.24 1.88 8.02
N GLY A 215 -19.76 1.92 6.78
CA GLY A 215 -18.66 2.77 6.34
C GLY A 215 -17.26 2.15 6.46
N VAL A 216 -17.10 0.98 7.06
CA VAL A 216 -15.88 0.16 6.87
C VAL A 216 -16.14 -0.79 5.70
N CYS A 217 -15.23 -0.80 4.72
CA CYS A 217 -15.41 -1.55 3.48
C CYS A 217 -14.19 -2.41 3.17
N ALA A 218 -14.44 -3.61 2.63
CA ALA A 218 -13.40 -4.48 2.10
C ALA A 218 -13.05 -4.07 0.67
N VAL A 219 -11.79 -4.18 0.32
CA VAL A 219 -11.22 -3.79 -0.98
C VAL A 219 -10.10 -4.75 -1.38
N ASP A 220 -9.64 -4.68 -2.62
CA ASP A 220 -8.27 -5.12 -2.92
C ASP A 220 -7.29 -3.97 -2.61
N PRO A 221 -6.38 -4.11 -1.63
CA PRO A 221 -5.48 -3.03 -1.24
C PRO A 221 -4.39 -2.72 -2.29
N ARG A 222 -4.30 -3.52 -3.37
CA ARG A 222 -3.47 -3.22 -4.54
C ARG A 222 -4.11 -2.20 -5.47
N VAL A 223 -5.42 -1.96 -5.32
CA VAL A 223 -6.21 -1.04 -6.16
C VAL A 223 -6.73 0.16 -5.35
N ILE A 224 -7.33 -0.08 -4.17
CA ILE A 224 -7.62 0.96 -3.18
C ILE A 224 -6.86 0.61 -1.90
N PRO A 225 -5.66 1.18 -1.66
CA PRO A 225 -4.91 0.86 -0.46
C PRO A 225 -5.65 1.26 0.82
N TRP A 226 -5.42 0.48 1.88
CA TRP A 226 -6.03 0.75 3.17
C TRP A 226 -5.65 2.13 3.74
N GLY A 227 -6.55 2.69 4.55
CA GLY A 227 -6.49 4.08 5.04
C GLY A 227 -7.16 5.10 4.10
N THR A 228 -7.58 4.68 2.90
CA THR A 228 -8.24 5.54 1.90
C THR A 228 -9.74 5.73 2.22
N TYR A 229 -10.22 6.98 2.12
CA TYR A 229 -11.65 7.28 2.09
C TYR A 229 -12.15 7.42 0.64
N PHE A 230 -13.34 6.89 0.36
CA PHE A 230 -13.97 7.00 -0.95
C PHE A 230 -15.49 6.95 -0.84
N THR A 231 -16.21 7.52 -1.82
CA THR A 231 -17.67 7.47 -1.88
C THR A 231 -18.15 6.41 -2.87
N VAL A 232 -19.25 5.75 -2.48
CA VAL A 232 -19.93 4.71 -3.28
C VAL A 232 -21.38 5.18 -3.50
N PRO A 233 -21.80 5.46 -4.76
CA PRO A 233 -23.15 5.92 -5.06
C PRO A 233 -24.22 4.97 -4.49
N GLY A 234 -25.17 5.52 -3.73
CA GLY A 234 -26.25 4.77 -3.08
C GLY A 234 -25.86 4.07 -1.77
N TYR A 235 -24.58 4.03 -1.38
CA TYR A 235 -24.13 3.54 -0.08
C TYR A 235 -23.71 4.69 0.85
N GLY A 236 -22.87 5.61 0.38
CA GLY A 236 -22.28 6.66 1.22
C GLY A 236 -20.75 6.63 1.18
N THR A 237 -20.10 6.87 2.31
CA THR A 237 -18.63 6.88 2.44
C THR A 237 -18.10 5.55 2.95
N CYS A 238 -17.12 5.00 2.23
CA CYS A 238 -16.28 3.89 2.66
C CYS A 238 -14.94 4.40 3.20
N TYR A 239 -14.42 3.65 4.18
CA TYR A 239 -13.04 3.63 4.62
C TYR A 239 -12.45 2.26 4.31
N ALA A 240 -11.40 2.23 3.49
CA ALA A 240 -10.70 1.01 3.11
C ALA A 240 -9.92 0.45 4.31
N ALA A 241 -10.44 -0.60 4.94
CA ALA A 241 -9.76 -1.24 6.08
C ALA A 241 -10.12 -2.72 6.26
N ASP A 242 -10.61 -3.39 5.22
CA ASP A 242 -10.87 -4.82 5.25
C ASP A 242 -10.43 -5.50 3.94
N ILE A 243 -10.33 -6.83 3.94
CA ILE A 243 -10.09 -7.67 2.76
C ILE A 243 -10.95 -8.93 2.86
N GLY A 244 -11.43 -9.43 1.73
CA GLY A 244 -12.16 -10.69 1.65
C GLY A 244 -11.60 -11.57 0.53
N THR A 245 -11.78 -12.89 0.66
CA THR A 245 -11.22 -13.87 -0.30
C THR A 245 -11.68 -13.64 -1.73
N TRP A 246 -12.88 -13.10 -1.93
CA TRP A 246 -13.44 -12.76 -3.25
C TRP A 246 -13.35 -11.27 -3.62
N ILE A 247 -12.71 -10.47 -2.77
CA ILE A 247 -12.64 -9.01 -2.93
C ILE A 247 -11.29 -8.69 -3.57
N GLN A 248 -11.22 -8.96 -4.87
CA GLN A 248 -10.01 -8.90 -5.69
C GLN A 248 -10.16 -7.88 -6.80
N ASN A 249 -9.06 -7.27 -7.20
CA ASN A 249 -8.94 -6.31 -8.29
C ASN A 249 -9.95 -5.15 -8.13
N ASP A 250 -10.93 -5.06 -9.01
CA ASP A 250 -11.98 -4.04 -9.07
C ASP A 250 -13.21 -4.35 -8.18
N THR A 251 -13.05 -5.16 -7.14
CA THR A 251 -14.13 -5.46 -6.18
C THR A 251 -14.05 -4.58 -4.93
N VAL A 252 -15.20 -4.05 -4.51
CA VAL A 252 -15.44 -3.47 -3.17
C VAL A 252 -16.56 -4.28 -2.48
N ASP A 253 -16.42 -4.56 -1.19
CA ASP A 253 -17.49 -5.11 -0.36
C ASP A 253 -17.90 -4.08 0.69
N VAL A 254 -19.16 -3.63 0.66
CA VAL A 254 -19.68 -2.66 1.63
C VAL A 254 -20.36 -3.38 2.79
N TRP A 255 -20.08 -2.97 4.03
CA TRP A 255 -20.79 -3.54 5.18
C TRP A 255 -22.20 -2.97 5.29
N LEU A 256 -23.22 -3.83 5.39
CA LEU A 256 -24.62 -3.45 5.59
C LEU A 256 -25.28 -4.31 6.69
N PRO A 257 -26.12 -3.74 7.56
CA PRO A 257 -26.67 -4.48 8.70
C PRO A 257 -27.75 -5.48 8.28
N GLY A 258 -27.61 -6.72 8.76
CA GLY A 258 -28.65 -7.75 8.65
C GLY A 258 -29.06 -8.05 7.20
N SER A 259 -30.36 -8.03 6.92
CA SER A 259 -30.90 -8.33 5.59
C SER A 259 -30.67 -7.23 4.54
N GLN A 260 -30.17 -6.04 4.92
CA GLN A 260 -29.88 -4.98 3.95
C GLN A 260 -28.78 -5.38 2.96
N ALA A 261 -27.80 -6.18 3.38
CA ALA A 261 -26.77 -6.72 2.48
C ALA A 261 -27.38 -7.59 1.36
N ASN A 262 -28.34 -8.46 1.71
CA ASN A 262 -29.05 -9.28 0.71
C ASN A 262 -29.80 -8.42 -0.32
N GLY A 263 -30.22 -7.21 0.06
CA GLY A 263 -30.89 -6.25 -0.83
C GLY A 263 -29.92 -5.45 -1.71
N TRP A 264 -28.64 -5.30 -1.33
CA TRP A 264 -27.68 -4.54 -2.14
C TRP A 264 -27.33 -5.24 -3.45
N GLY A 265 -27.23 -6.56 -3.43
CA GLY A 265 -26.90 -7.36 -4.61
C GLY A 265 -25.46 -7.18 -5.09
N VAL A 266 -25.24 -7.38 -6.39
CA VAL A 266 -23.99 -7.11 -7.10
C VAL A 266 -24.25 -5.93 -8.03
N GLN A 267 -23.40 -4.91 -7.99
CA GLN A 267 -23.61 -3.66 -8.73
C GLN A 267 -22.29 -3.11 -9.27
N HIS A 268 -22.19 -2.78 -10.55
CA HIS A 268 -21.08 -1.94 -11.02
C HIS A 268 -21.36 -0.46 -10.72
N ARG A 269 -20.48 0.18 -9.94
CA ARG A 269 -20.61 1.58 -9.49
C ARG A 269 -19.28 2.31 -9.67
N THR A 270 -19.31 3.52 -10.23
CA THR A 270 -18.16 4.42 -10.20
C THR A 270 -17.98 4.97 -8.78
N VAL A 271 -16.89 4.59 -8.12
CA VAL A 271 -16.52 5.13 -6.80
C VAL A 271 -15.57 6.31 -6.97
N THR A 272 -15.57 7.25 -6.00
CA THR A 272 -14.74 8.46 -6.05
C THR A 272 -13.87 8.55 -4.81
N ILE A 273 -12.55 8.67 -4.97
CA ILE A 273 -11.62 8.90 -3.86
C ILE A 273 -11.85 10.30 -3.27
N ILE A 274 -11.92 10.40 -1.94
CA ILE A 274 -12.10 11.67 -1.23
C ILE A 274 -10.95 11.91 -0.24
N ALA A 275 -10.72 13.18 0.11
CA ALA A 275 -9.86 13.51 1.24
C ALA A 275 -10.42 12.94 2.55
N ASN A 276 -9.55 12.69 3.54
CA ASN A 276 -9.99 12.33 4.89
C ASN A 276 -10.91 13.44 5.46
N PRO A 277 -12.20 13.18 5.72
CA PRO A 277 -13.16 14.22 6.11
C PRO A 277 -12.90 14.85 7.48
N PHE A 278 -12.09 14.20 8.33
CA PHE A 278 -11.78 14.64 9.70
C PHE A 278 -10.44 15.38 9.80
N GLY A 279 -9.76 15.58 8.66
CA GLY A 279 -8.38 16.00 8.61
C GLY A 279 -7.42 14.86 8.95
N GLY A 280 -6.20 14.98 8.45
CA GLY A 280 -5.10 14.07 8.72
C GLY A 280 -3.79 14.68 8.25
N PRO A 281 -2.64 14.05 8.52
CA PRO A 281 -1.36 14.48 7.96
C PRO A 281 -1.34 14.17 6.46
N THR A 282 -1.89 15.07 5.64
CA THR A 282 -1.67 15.04 4.18
C THR A 282 -0.17 15.14 3.96
N PRO A 283 0.50 14.12 3.38
CA PRO A 283 1.89 14.28 2.98
C PRO A 283 1.97 15.45 1.99
N PRO A 284 2.93 16.38 2.13
CA PRO A 284 3.12 17.40 1.12
C PRO A 284 3.36 16.73 -0.24
N PRO A 285 2.88 17.30 -1.36
CA PRO A 285 3.16 16.74 -2.68
C PRO A 285 4.68 16.62 -2.86
N SER A 286 5.14 15.42 -3.22
CA SER A 286 6.56 15.09 -3.29
C SER A 286 7.27 15.94 -4.34
N SER A 287 7.98 16.98 -3.88
CA SER A 287 8.79 17.85 -4.73
C SER A 287 10.16 17.21 -4.99
N SER A 288 10.19 16.21 -5.87
CA SER A 288 11.44 15.70 -6.42
C SER A 288 11.94 16.64 -7.55
N PRO A 289 13.21 17.09 -7.56
CA PRO A 289 13.72 17.99 -8.58
C PRO A 289 13.92 17.26 -9.91
N SER A 290 13.20 17.69 -10.94
CA SER A 290 13.37 17.20 -12.31
C SER A 290 14.70 17.65 -12.91
N SER A 291 15.49 16.69 -13.42
CA SER A 291 16.57 16.95 -14.37
C SER A 291 16.15 16.49 -15.76
N SER A 292 16.39 17.34 -16.76
CA SER A 292 15.77 17.30 -18.09
C SER A 292 16.38 16.26 -19.07
N PRO A 293 15.68 15.94 -20.20
CA PRO A 293 15.84 14.68 -20.92
C PRO A 293 16.78 14.74 -22.15
N THR A 294 16.94 13.62 -22.86
CA THR A 294 17.52 13.57 -24.22
C THR A 294 16.84 12.49 -25.10
N SER A 295 16.63 12.80 -26.39
CA SER A 295 15.96 12.06 -27.49
C SER A 295 16.51 10.66 -27.82
N SER A 296 15.75 9.59 -28.21
CA SER A 296 14.75 9.38 -29.32
C SER A 296 15.39 9.17 -30.72
N PRO A 297 14.84 8.43 -31.73
CA PRO A 297 13.80 7.35 -31.84
C PRO A 297 14.20 6.11 -32.73
N SER A 298 13.31 5.12 -32.97
CA SER A 298 12.97 4.59 -34.35
C SER A 298 11.84 3.52 -34.38
N SER A 299 11.11 3.46 -35.51
CA SER A 299 9.91 2.64 -35.86
C SER A 299 9.94 2.33 -37.40
N PRO A 300 8.89 1.89 -38.15
CA PRO A 300 7.52 1.38 -37.88
C PRO A 300 7.26 0.05 -38.70
N PRO A 301 6.09 -0.30 -39.31
CA PRO A 301 4.67 0.06 -39.07
C PRO A 301 3.68 -1.14 -38.98
N GLY A 302 2.45 -0.87 -38.50
CA GLY A 302 1.28 -1.75 -38.61
C GLY A 302 0.09 -1.27 -37.79
N GLY A 303 -0.60 -0.22 -38.25
CA GLY A 303 -1.62 0.53 -37.49
C GLY A 303 -1.29 2.03 -37.55
N CYS A 304 -1.22 2.69 -36.41
CA CYS A 304 -0.80 4.09 -36.33
C CYS A 304 0.72 4.26 -36.23
N THR A 305 1.27 5.28 -36.90
CA THR A 305 2.70 5.68 -36.75
C THR A 305 2.97 6.49 -35.48
N THR A 306 1.92 7.09 -34.92
CA THR A 306 1.95 7.89 -33.70
C THR A 306 2.00 6.98 -32.47
N ALA A 307 2.80 7.34 -31.46
CA ALA A 307 2.93 6.55 -30.22
C ALA A 307 1.57 6.32 -29.53
N ALA A 308 1.34 5.11 -29.02
CA ALA A 308 0.09 4.78 -28.34
C ALA A 308 -0.14 5.66 -27.10
N TRP A 309 -1.39 6.09 -26.91
CA TRP A 309 -1.79 6.85 -25.72
C TRP A 309 -1.59 6.01 -24.45
N ASN A 310 -1.05 6.64 -23.42
CA ASN A 310 -0.75 6.03 -22.12
C ASN A 310 -1.29 6.94 -21.01
N SER A 311 -2.17 6.40 -20.17
CA SER A 311 -2.81 7.14 -19.07
C SER A 311 -1.82 7.70 -18.04
N ALA A 312 -0.65 7.08 -17.89
CA ALA A 312 0.41 7.56 -16.99
C ALA A 312 1.29 8.64 -17.62
N THR A 313 1.20 8.88 -18.94
CA THR A 313 1.99 9.91 -19.62
C THR A 313 1.25 11.25 -19.63
N ALA A 314 1.96 12.31 -19.24
CA ALA A 314 1.47 13.68 -19.38
C ALA A 314 1.83 14.23 -20.76
N TYR A 315 0.82 14.69 -21.50
CA TYR A 315 0.93 15.23 -22.84
C TYR A 315 0.71 16.75 -22.81
N THR A 316 1.53 17.51 -23.54
CA THR A 316 1.36 18.96 -23.70
C THR A 316 0.57 19.31 -24.97
N GLY A 317 0.00 20.51 -25.02
CA GLY A 317 -0.75 20.97 -26.19
C GLY A 317 0.07 20.89 -27.49
N GLY A 318 -0.51 20.30 -28.52
CA GLY A 318 0.12 20.00 -29.81
C GLY A 318 0.77 18.61 -29.90
N GLN A 319 0.83 17.82 -28.82
CA GLN A 319 1.36 16.45 -28.88
C GLN A 319 0.31 15.46 -29.41
N THR A 320 0.75 14.54 -30.26
CA THR A 320 -0.10 13.52 -30.89
C THR A 320 0.09 12.14 -30.26
N VAL A 321 -0.99 11.37 -30.19
CA VAL A 321 -1.03 9.97 -29.75
C VAL A 321 -1.90 9.12 -30.68
N SER A 322 -1.77 7.79 -30.62
CA SER A 322 -2.75 6.87 -31.21
C SER A 322 -3.61 6.20 -30.15
N TYR A 323 -4.93 6.16 -30.37
CA TYR A 323 -5.87 5.48 -29.49
C TYR A 323 -7.13 5.08 -30.26
N GLY A 324 -7.60 3.84 -30.10
CA GLY A 324 -8.84 3.36 -30.71
C GLY A 324 -8.85 3.29 -32.24
N GLY A 325 -7.68 3.22 -32.91
CA GLY A 325 -7.59 3.27 -34.38
C GLY A 325 -7.71 4.68 -34.96
N HIS A 326 -7.37 5.70 -34.17
CA HIS A 326 -7.39 7.11 -34.53
C HIS A 326 -6.14 7.82 -33.99
N THR A 327 -5.70 8.88 -34.67
CA THR A 327 -4.69 9.82 -34.15
C THR A 327 -5.38 10.96 -33.43
N TRP A 328 -4.82 11.38 -32.29
CA TRP A 328 -5.38 12.41 -31.45
C TRP A 328 -4.35 13.46 -31.05
N THR A 329 -4.67 14.75 -31.19
CA THR A 329 -3.83 15.88 -30.76
C THR A 329 -4.33 16.45 -29.44
N ALA A 330 -3.47 16.52 -28.42
CA ALA A 330 -3.77 17.21 -27.16
C ALA A 330 -3.92 18.72 -27.40
N LYS A 331 -4.96 19.36 -26.86
CA LYS A 331 -5.17 20.82 -27.01
C LYS A 331 -4.39 21.65 -25.99
N TRP A 332 -4.14 21.08 -24.81
CA TRP A 332 -3.38 21.66 -23.71
C TRP A 332 -2.78 20.53 -22.86
N TRP A 333 -2.21 20.84 -21.69
CA TRP A 333 -1.66 19.82 -20.80
C TRP A 333 -2.76 18.85 -20.31
N THR A 334 -2.54 17.55 -20.47
CA THR A 334 -3.45 16.48 -20.05
C THR A 334 -2.67 15.24 -19.62
N GLN A 335 -3.15 14.53 -18.59
CA GLN A 335 -2.61 13.25 -18.14
C GLN A 335 -3.78 12.39 -17.64
N GLY A 336 -3.90 11.16 -18.14
CA GLY A 336 -4.99 10.26 -17.77
C GLY A 336 -6.34 10.49 -18.48
N ASP A 337 -6.57 11.64 -19.13
CA ASP A 337 -7.79 11.85 -19.93
C ASP A 337 -7.77 10.98 -21.19
N VAL A 338 -8.75 10.08 -21.32
CA VAL A 338 -8.86 9.16 -22.46
C VAL A 338 -9.27 9.92 -23.72
N PRO A 339 -8.57 9.77 -24.86
CA PRO A 339 -8.98 10.34 -26.13
C PRO A 339 -10.34 9.80 -26.59
N GLY A 340 -11.22 10.69 -27.07
CA GLY A 340 -12.59 10.36 -27.48
C GLY A 340 -13.61 10.12 -26.36
N ALA A 341 -13.20 10.11 -25.08
CA ALA A 341 -14.07 9.72 -23.96
C ALA A 341 -14.05 10.71 -22.77
N ASN A 342 -13.96 12.02 -23.02
CA ASN A 342 -13.98 13.04 -21.97
C ASN A 342 -14.89 14.24 -22.30
N SER A 343 -15.53 14.83 -21.28
CA SER A 343 -16.50 15.92 -21.41
C SER A 343 -15.90 17.29 -21.69
N GLN A 344 -14.58 17.45 -21.55
CA GLN A 344 -13.86 18.70 -21.75
C GLN A 344 -13.26 18.82 -23.17
N ASN A 345 -13.37 17.77 -23.99
CA ASN A 345 -12.76 17.68 -25.33
C ASN A 345 -11.26 18.05 -25.32
N VAL A 346 -10.48 17.56 -24.36
CA VAL A 346 -9.04 17.92 -24.23
C VAL A 346 -8.18 17.37 -25.38
N TRP A 347 -8.69 16.38 -26.11
CA TRP A 347 -8.13 15.81 -27.33
C TRP A 347 -8.93 16.28 -28.56
N THR A 348 -8.22 16.48 -29.68
CA THR A 348 -8.79 16.63 -31.03
C THR A 348 -8.65 15.29 -31.75
N ASP A 349 -9.69 14.80 -32.42
CA ASP A 349 -9.59 13.66 -33.34
C ASP A 349 -9.01 14.16 -34.67
N ASP A 350 -7.85 13.65 -35.06
CA ASP A 350 -7.19 13.97 -36.33
C ASP A 350 -7.56 12.98 -37.45
N GLY A 351 -8.37 11.96 -37.12
CA GLY A 351 -8.88 10.94 -38.04
C GLY A 351 -8.26 9.55 -37.84
N PRO A 352 -8.76 8.55 -38.59
CA PRO A 352 -8.40 7.14 -38.40
C PRO A 352 -6.96 6.81 -38.81
N CYS A 353 -6.38 5.83 -38.12
CA CYS A 353 -5.12 5.15 -38.45
C CYS A 353 -5.12 3.68 -37.98
#